data_AF-A0A961NQ08-F1
#
_entry.id   AF-A0A961NQ08-F1
#
_cell.length_a   1.000
_cell.length_b   1.000
_cell.length_c   1.000
_cell.angle_alpha   90.00
_cell.angle_beta   90.00
_cell.angle_gamma   90.00
#
_symmetry.space_group_name_H-M   'P 1'
#
loop_
_entity.id
_entity.type
_entity.pdbx_description
1 polymer ?
#
loop_
_entity_poly.entity_id
_entity_poly.type
_entity_poly.pdbx_seq_one_letter_code
_entity_poly.pdbx_strand_id
1 'polypeptide(L)'
;SPHDSFTQTDAADDSDSDSRAASHSHTSSSTDAENADGFLSAIFPDFVRIPLTENLRNSAPIYELIRKYYHGAELKGSGPDGNPIRTVAAETDDELYHALNKTLRELIRKDRIAPNNIAILTGQDIQNSLLKDRTMVGEYNVQALTDVLQKNEPVEHTLYATIDQFKGVETPVVILIEMDALLSRGDDRSVRQVYTAITRAQVQLIVIARRKHLDRLLRGF
;
A
#
# COMPACT_ATOMS: atom_id res chain seq x y z
N SER A 1 -32.01 5.56 63.85
CA SER A 1 -31.18 4.41 64.28
C SER A 1 -31.91 3.11 64.03
N PRO A 2 -31.20 2.01 63.72
CA PRO A 2 -29.75 1.81 63.75
C PRO A 2 -29.12 1.96 62.35
N HIS A 3 -27.93 2.54 62.17
CA HIS A 3 -26.59 2.09 62.57
C HIS A 3 -26.15 0.81 61.84
N ASP A 4 -25.20 0.95 60.91
CA ASP A 4 -23.82 0.43 61.02
C ASP A 4 -23.00 1.00 59.86
N SER A 5 -22.04 1.92 60.04
CA SER A 5 -20.78 1.87 60.79
C SER A 5 -19.79 0.83 60.25
N PHE A 6 -18.89 1.25 59.34
CA PHE A 6 -17.57 0.67 59.21
C PHE A 6 -16.53 1.79 59.32
N THR A 7 -15.89 1.85 60.48
CA THR A 7 -14.56 2.42 60.73
C THR A 7 -13.51 1.48 60.09
N GLN A 8 -12.34 1.89 59.63
CA GLN A 8 -11.24 2.39 60.46
C GLN A 8 -9.98 2.72 59.60
N THR A 9 -9.46 3.95 59.78
CA THR A 9 -8.05 4.48 59.79
C THR A 9 -7.03 4.24 58.67
N ASP A 10 -6.59 5.37 58.07
CA ASP A 10 -5.29 6.08 58.22
C ASP A 10 -3.99 5.32 58.53
N ALA A 11 -2.99 5.53 57.66
CA ALA A 11 -1.69 6.18 57.93
C ALA A 11 -0.87 6.24 56.61
N ALA A 12 -0.51 7.45 56.12
CA ALA A 12 0.86 8.02 56.04
C ALA A 12 1.82 7.23 55.09
N ASP A 13 2.69 7.81 54.25
CA ASP A 13 3.32 9.13 54.21
C ASP A 13 4.04 9.29 52.85
N ASP A 14 4.42 10.54 52.62
CA ASP A 14 5.18 11.24 51.59
C ASP A 14 6.16 10.57 50.58
N SER A 15 6.25 11.29 49.46
CA SER A 15 7.45 11.70 48.70
C SER A 15 7.96 10.93 47.46
N ASP A 16 8.36 11.77 46.50
CA ASP A 16 9.19 11.57 45.30
C ASP A 16 8.59 10.84 44.09
N SER A 17 8.80 11.25 42.84
CA SER A 17 9.40 12.44 42.23
C SER A 17 9.21 12.30 40.70
N ASP A 18 9.38 13.41 40.00
CA ASP A 18 9.75 13.52 38.58
C ASP A 18 8.78 13.08 37.47
N SER A 19 8.11 14.11 36.97
CA SER A 19 7.86 14.36 35.56
C SER A 19 9.08 14.10 34.67
N ARG A 20 8.93 13.21 33.68
CA ARG A 20 9.63 13.36 32.39
C ARG A 20 8.86 12.68 31.27
N ALA A 21 8.33 13.52 30.40
CA ALA A 21 7.76 13.17 29.11
C ALA A 21 8.82 12.41 28.27
N ALA A 22 8.52 11.15 27.94
CA ALA A 22 9.28 10.42 26.94
C ALA A 22 8.70 10.72 25.56
N SER A 23 9.32 11.70 24.90
CA SER A 23 9.17 12.02 23.49
C SER A 23 9.68 10.86 22.64
N HIS A 24 8.80 9.96 22.20
CA HIS A 24 9.17 8.96 21.19
C HIS A 24 9.06 9.56 19.79
N SER A 25 10.16 10.18 19.36
CA SER A 25 10.43 10.48 17.96
C SER A 25 10.92 9.20 17.27
N HIS A 26 10.08 8.61 16.42
CA HIS A 26 10.49 7.52 15.51
C HIS A 26 11.25 8.12 14.32
N THR A 27 12.55 8.31 14.51
CA THR A 27 13.54 8.44 13.43
C THR A 27 14.22 7.09 13.25
N SER A 28 13.58 6.17 12.54
CA SER A 28 14.05 4.79 12.40
C SER A 28 13.86 4.32 10.96
N SER A 29 14.89 4.50 10.13
CA SER A 29 14.98 3.76 8.86
C SER A 29 16.42 3.49 8.39
N SER A 30 17.44 4.17 8.91
CA SER A 30 18.86 3.85 8.63
C SER A 30 19.55 3.11 9.79
N THR A 31 19.36 3.57 11.03
CA THR A 31 20.10 3.06 12.20
C THR A 31 19.75 1.62 12.58
N ASP A 32 18.50 1.19 12.37
CA ASP A 32 18.04 -0.15 12.74
C ASP A 32 18.56 -1.24 11.79
N ALA A 33 18.75 -0.90 10.51
CA ALA A 33 19.31 -1.82 9.52
C ALA A 33 20.82 -2.03 9.74
N GLU A 34 21.56 -0.97 10.06
CA GLU A 34 22.99 -1.06 10.40
C GLU A 34 23.21 -1.87 11.69
N ASN A 35 22.34 -1.69 12.69
CA ASN A 35 22.39 -2.48 13.93
C ASN A 35 22.04 -3.96 13.72
N ALA A 36 21.08 -4.27 12.84
CA ALA A 36 20.73 -5.66 12.50
C ALA A 36 21.84 -6.35 11.69
N ASP A 37 22.44 -5.65 10.72
CA ASP A 37 23.52 -6.20 9.89
C ASP A 37 24.78 -6.46 10.73
N GLY A 38 25.08 -5.58 11.72
CA GLY A 38 26.15 -5.80 12.69
C GLY A 38 25.91 -6.99 13.63
N PHE A 39 24.67 -7.18 14.10
CA PHE A 39 24.28 -8.34 14.90
C PHE A 39 24.38 -9.66 14.12
N LEU A 40 23.87 -9.68 12.89
CA LEU A 40 23.90 -10.87 12.03
C LEU A 40 25.32 -11.24 11.64
N SER A 41 26.17 -10.25 11.36
CA SER A 41 27.59 -10.49 11.05
C SER A 41 28.38 -11.01 12.26
N ALA A 42 27.97 -10.67 13.48
CA ALA A 42 28.60 -11.17 14.71
C ALA A 42 28.28 -12.65 14.99
N ILE A 43 27.08 -13.11 14.62
CA ILE A 43 26.62 -14.50 14.81
C ILE A 43 26.97 -15.37 13.59
N PHE A 44 26.91 -14.79 12.41
CA PHE A 44 27.19 -15.43 11.13
C PHE A 44 28.25 -14.59 10.38
N PRO A 45 29.55 -14.85 10.61
CA PRO A 45 30.64 -14.04 10.04
C PRO A 45 30.64 -13.98 8.51
N ASP A 46 30.05 -14.98 7.85
CA ASP A 46 29.93 -15.07 6.39
C ASP A 46 28.61 -14.48 5.86
N PHE A 47 27.80 -13.82 6.70
CA PHE A 47 26.59 -13.16 6.29
C PHE A 47 26.92 -11.94 5.41
N VAL A 48 26.59 -12.03 4.13
CA VAL A 48 26.71 -10.94 3.18
C VAL A 48 25.33 -10.53 2.71
N ARG A 49 24.97 -9.26 2.92
CA ARG A 49 23.74 -8.69 2.38
C ARG A 49 23.96 -8.30 0.93
N ILE A 50 23.36 -9.05 0.02
CA ILE A 50 23.38 -8.74 -1.41
C ILE A 50 22.09 -7.97 -1.74
N PRO A 51 22.17 -6.67 -2.09
CA PRO A 51 20.99 -5.94 -2.51
C PRO A 51 20.47 -6.51 -3.83
N LEU A 52 19.15 -6.64 -3.96
CA LEU A 52 18.53 -7.02 -5.23
C LEU A 52 18.63 -5.82 -6.19
N THR A 53 19.60 -5.87 -7.08
CA THR A 53 19.87 -4.78 -8.03
C THR A 53 19.08 -4.91 -9.33
N GLU A 54 18.48 -6.07 -9.61
CA GLU A 54 17.74 -6.31 -10.85
C GLU A 54 16.24 -6.43 -10.65
N ASN A 55 15.48 -5.60 -11.37
CA ASN A 55 14.03 -5.73 -11.48
C ASN A 55 13.67 -6.45 -12.78
N LEU A 56 13.31 -7.72 -12.67
CA LEU A 56 12.79 -8.56 -13.78
C LEU A 56 11.28 -8.83 -13.65
N ARG A 57 10.65 -8.26 -12.63
CA ARG A 57 9.29 -8.58 -12.18
C ARG A 57 8.26 -7.64 -12.79
N ASN A 58 8.65 -6.38 -12.99
CA ASN A 58 7.79 -5.35 -13.54
C ASN A 58 8.19 -5.06 -15.00
N SER A 59 7.24 -4.68 -15.85
CA SER A 59 7.53 -4.23 -17.22
C SER A 59 8.34 -2.93 -17.25
N ALA A 60 9.01 -2.66 -18.38
CA ALA A 60 9.86 -1.46 -18.55
C ALA A 60 9.19 -0.14 -18.17
N PRO A 61 7.93 0.13 -18.60
CA PRO A 61 7.26 1.37 -18.22
C PRO A 61 7.00 1.49 -16.72
N ILE A 62 6.70 0.36 -16.05
CA ILE A 62 6.47 0.33 -14.60
C ILE A 62 7.79 0.55 -13.88
N TYR A 63 8.86 -0.10 -14.33
CA TYR A 63 10.19 0.08 -13.80
C TYR A 63 10.65 1.56 -13.85
N GLU A 64 10.51 2.23 -14.99
CA GLU A 64 10.87 3.65 -15.11
C GLU A 64 10.05 4.56 -14.20
N LEU A 65 8.81 4.18 -13.90
CA LEU A 65 8.03 4.89 -12.88
C LEU A 65 8.57 4.61 -11.47
N ILE A 66 8.87 3.35 -11.13
CA ILE A 66 9.41 2.95 -9.82
C ILE A 66 10.69 3.73 -9.48
N ARG A 67 11.59 3.94 -10.44
CA ARG A 67 12.85 4.68 -10.25
C ARG A 67 12.65 6.10 -9.71
N LYS A 68 11.50 6.73 -9.96
CA LYS A 68 11.18 8.08 -9.46
C LYS A 68 10.79 8.09 -7.98
N TYR A 69 10.48 6.92 -7.41
CA TYR A 69 10.03 6.74 -6.03
C TYR A 69 11.02 5.95 -5.18
N TYR A 70 12.11 5.47 -5.78
CA TYR A 70 13.12 4.67 -5.11
C TYR A 70 14.39 5.49 -4.86
N HIS A 71 14.79 5.59 -3.60
CA HIS A 71 15.95 6.38 -3.15
C HIS A 71 17.15 5.51 -2.70
N GLY A 72 17.14 4.21 -2.99
CA GLY A 72 18.22 3.28 -2.62
C GLY A 72 19.30 3.13 -3.70
N ALA A 73 20.05 2.03 -3.63
CA ALA A 73 21.12 1.71 -4.59
C ALA A 73 20.61 1.58 -6.03
N GLU A 74 21.48 1.84 -7.01
CA GLU A 74 21.11 1.82 -8.43
C GLU A 74 20.39 0.51 -8.81
N LEU A 75 19.10 0.61 -9.10
CA LEU A 75 18.39 -0.48 -9.77
C LEU A 75 18.85 -0.52 -11.24
N LYS A 76 19.11 -1.73 -11.72
CA LYS A 76 19.41 -2.07 -13.11
C LYS A 76 18.45 -3.16 -13.56
N GLY A 77 17.41 -2.83 -14.30
CA GLY A 77 16.56 -3.84 -14.91
C GLY A 77 15.41 -3.21 -15.64
N SER A 78 15.34 -3.34 -16.96
CA SER A 78 14.24 -2.77 -17.74
C SER A 78 13.00 -3.66 -17.71
N GLY A 79 12.99 -4.82 -17.04
CA GLY A 79 11.93 -5.81 -17.25
C GLY A 79 11.71 -6.16 -18.74
N PRO A 80 10.68 -6.94 -19.09
CA PRO A 80 10.25 -7.07 -20.48
C PRO A 80 9.58 -5.77 -20.97
N ASP A 81 9.59 -5.57 -22.30
CA ASP A 81 8.72 -4.59 -22.94
C ASP A 81 7.27 -4.78 -22.48
N GLY A 82 6.55 -3.67 -22.33
CA GLY A 82 5.19 -3.71 -21.85
C GLY A 82 4.39 -2.48 -22.28
N ASN A 83 3.11 -2.50 -21.93
CA ASN A 83 2.22 -1.40 -22.24
C ASN A 83 2.58 -0.16 -21.41
N PRO A 84 2.41 1.05 -21.96
CA PRO A 84 2.52 2.28 -21.19
C PRO A 84 1.63 2.27 -19.95
N ILE A 85 2.05 3.02 -18.93
CA ILE A 85 1.19 3.31 -17.77
C ILE A 85 -0.07 4.00 -18.28
N ARG A 86 -1.21 3.37 -18.05
CA ARG A 86 -2.50 3.91 -18.47
C ARG A 86 -3.03 4.83 -17.38
N THR A 87 -3.33 6.07 -17.73
CA THR A 87 -3.93 7.04 -16.82
C THR A 87 -5.34 7.39 -17.25
N VAL A 88 -6.26 7.46 -16.29
CA VAL A 88 -7.66 7.83 -16.52
C VAL A 88 -8.01 8.94 -15.53
N ALA A 89 -8.39 10.10 -16.05
CA ALA A 89 -8.80 11.21 -15.19
C ALA A 89 -10.23 11.03 -14.71
N ALA A 90 -10.43 11.26 -13.42
CA ALA A 90 -11.74 11.33 -12.78
C ALA A 90 -11.68 12.41 -11.70
N GLU A 91 -12.54 13.41 -11.79
CA GLU A 91 -12.57 14.57 -10.87
C GLU A 91 -13.59 14.39 -9.73
N THR A 92 -14.53 13.44 -9.90
CA THR A 92 -15.56 13.09 -8.92
C THR A 92 -15.59 11.59 -8.65
N ASP A 93 -16.23 11.20 -7.54
CA ASP A 93 -16.39 9.79 -7.16
C ASP A 93 -17.25 9.00 -8.18
N ASP A 94 -18.26 9.65 -8.76
CA ASP A 94 -19.08 9.07 -9.83
C ASP A 94 -18.25 8.83 -11.12
N GLU A 95 -17.42 9.80 -11.49
CA GLU A 95 -16.48 9.65 -12.61
C GLU A 95 -15.47 8.54 -12.34
N LEU A 96 -14.97 8.43 -11.11
CA LEU A 96 -14.04 7.39 -10.69
C LEU A 96 -14.69 6.02 -10.82
N TYR A 97 -15.91 5.86 -10.30
CA TYR A 97 -16.67 4.61 -10.41
C TYR A 97 -16.94 4.23 -11.86
N HIS A 98 -17.36 5.18 -12.69
CA HIS A 98 -17.63 4.94 -14.11
C HIS A 98 -16.35 4.55 -14.86
N ALA A 99 -15.25 5.26 -14.61
CA ALA A 99 -13.93 4.96 -15.17
C ALA A 99 -13.44 3.56 -14.76
N LEU A 100 -13.63 3.18 -13.49
CA LEU A 100 -13.26 1.86 -12.99
C LEU A 100 -14.08 0.75 -13.67
N ASN A 101 -15.41 0.89 -13.75
CA ASN A 101 -16.28 -0.06 -14.44
C ASN A 101 -15.90 -0.22 -15.91
N LYS A 102 -15.66 0.90 -16.62
CA LYS A 102 -15.22 0.87 -18.01
C LYS A 102 -13.86 0.17 -18.15
N THR A 103 -12.93 0.44 -17.24
CA THR A 103 -11.60 -0.18 -17.23
C THR A 103 -11.69 -1.69 -17.04
N LEU A 104 -12.48 -2.16 -16.06
CA LEU A 104 -12.69 -3.60 -15.83
C LEU A 104 -13.33 -4.27 -17.05
N ARG A 105 -14.32 -3.63 -17.67
CA ARG A 105 -14.95 -4.14 -18.90
C ARG A 105 -13.95 -4.33 -20.02
N GLU A 106 -13.09 -3.35 -20.25
CA GLU A 106 -12.06 -3.43 -21.28
C GLU A 106 -11.08 -4.58 -20.97
N LEU A 107 -10.53 -4.64 -19.76
CA LEU A 107 -9.58 -5.69 -19.39
C LEU A 107 -10.19 -7.10 -19.49
N ILE A 108 -11.40 -7.30 -18.95
CA ILE A 108 -12.01 -8.63 -18.84
C ILE A 108 -12.67 -9.06 -20.16
N ARG A 109 -13.45 -8.19 -20.80
CA ARG A 109 -14.23 -8.57 -21.99
C ARG A 109 -13.44 -8.43 -23.29
N LYS A 110 -12.67 -7.34 -23.43
CA LYS A 110 -11.93 -7.05 -24.66
C LYS A 110 -10.57 -7.73 -24.63
N ASP A 111 -9.80 -7.52 -23.57
CA ASP A 111 -8.42 -8.00 -23.47
C ASP A 111 -8.34 -9.44 -22.90
N ARG A 112 -9.49 -10.01 -22.49
CA ARG A 112 -9.64 -11.40 -22.00
C ARG A 112 -8.76 -11.72 -20.78
N ILE A 113 -8.51 -10.72 -19.95
CA ILE A 113 -7.77 -10.89 -18.71
C ILE A 113 -8.69 -11.54 -17.68
N ALA A 114 -8.24 -12.64 -17.08
CA ALA A 114 -8.96 -13.31 -16.01
C ALA A 114 -9.10 -12.36 -14.81
N PRO A 115 -10.28 -12.27 -14.15
CA PRO A 115 -10.49 -11.32 -13.04
C PRO A 115 -9.47 -11.46 -11.91
N ASN A 116 -9.03 -12.68 -11.60
CA ASN A 116 -8.03 -12.96 -10.56
C ASN A 116 -6.61 -12.48 -10.89
N ASN A 117 -6.35 -12.07 -12.13
CA ASN A 117 -5.12 -11.39 -12.54
C ASN A 117 -5.22 -9.87 -12.43
N ILE A 118 -6.30 -9.35 -11.83
CA ILE A 118 -6.56 -7.93 -11.63
C ILE A 118 -6.71 -7.66 -10.13
N ALA A 119 -5.97 -6.67 -9.63
CA ALA A 119 -6.20 -6.10 -8.30
C ALA A 119 -6.51 -4.61 -8.39
N ILE A 120 -7.46 -4.17 -7.57
CA ILE A 120 -7.79 -2.77 -7.35
C ILE A 120 -7.21 -2.37 -6.00
N LEU A 121 -6.28 -1.43 -6.00
CA LEU A 121 -5.67 -0.92 -4.76
C LEU A 121 -6.13 0.51 -4.51
N THR A 122 -6.65 0.76 -3.31
CA THR A 122 -7.02 2.10 -2.87
C THR A 122 -5.92 2.75 -2.03
N GLY A 123 -5.72 4.06 -2.26
CA GLY A 123 -4.91 4.93 -1.41
C GLY A 123 -5.63 5.41 -0.14
N GLN A 124 -6.92 5.07 0.02
CA GLN A 124 -7.70 5.38 1.22
C GLN A 124 -7.80 4.18 2.17
N ASP A 125 -8.21 4.47 3.41
CA ASP A 125 -8.70 3.43 4.30
C ASP A 125 -9.96 2.78 3.71
N ILE A 126 -10.11 1.46 3.92
CA ILE A 126 -11.23 0.68 3.37
C ILE A 126 -12.60 1.28 3.74
N GLN A 127 -12.69 1.93 4.91
CA GLN A 127 -13.92 2.52 5.45
C GLN A 127 -14.32 3.83 4.77
N ASN A 128 -13.40 4.47 4.06
CA ASN A 128 -13.61 5.74 3.35
C ASN A 128 -13.53 5.57 1.82
N SER A 129 -13.28 4.35 1.34
CA SER A 129 -13.19 4.09 -0.08
C SER A 129 -14.57 4.06 -0.75
N LEU A 130 -14.60 4.50 -2.00
CA LEU A 130 -15.70 4.33 -2.96
C LEU A 130 -16.25 2.89 -3.01
N LEU A 131 -15.38 1.89 -2.83
CA LEU A 131 -15.74 0.48 -2.90
C LEU A 131 -16.06 -0.14 -1.54
N LYS A 132 -16.18 0.68 -0.48
CA LYS A 132 -16.66 0.21 0.82
C LYS A 132 -17.96 -0.57 0.68
N ASP A 133 -18.00 -1.74 1.30
CA ASP A 133 -19.15 -2.65 1.35
C ASP A 133 -19.70 -3.06 -0.03
N ARG A 134 -18.96 -2.81 -1.11
CA ARG A 134 -19.32 -3.24 -2.47
C ARG A 134 -18.64 -4.55 -2.79
N THR A 135 -19.43 -5.50 -3.27
CA THR A 135 -18.95 -6.78 -3.81
C THR A 135 -18.89 -6.79 -5.34
N MET A 136 -19.30 -5.69 -5.98
CA MET A 136 -19.38 -5.56 -7.43
C MET A 136 -19.01 -4.17 -7.91
N VAL A 137 -18.43 -4.12 -9.11
CA VAL A 137 -18.29 -2.91 -9.92
C VAL A 137 -18.91 -3.17 -11.29
N GLY A 138 -20.09 -2.59 -11.53
CA GLY A 138 -20.90 -2.95 -12.69
C GLY A 138 -21.36 -4.41 -12.60
N GLU A 139 -20.97 -5.22 -13.59
CA GLU A 139 -21.27 -6.67 -13.63
C GLU A 139 -20.13 -7.54 -13.06
N TYR A 140 -19.03 -6.95 -12.62
CA TYR A 140 -17.83 -7.68 -12.21
C TYR A 140 -17.75 -7.83 -10.70
N ASN A 141 -17.58 -9.07 -10.23
CA ASN A 141 -17.35 -9.35 -8.82
C ASN A 141 -15.99 -8.82 -8.38
N VAL A 142 -16.00 -8.11 -7.27
CA VAL A 142 -14.84 -7.57 -6.60
C VAL A 142 -14.86 -8.09 -5.17
N GLN A 143 -13.74 -8.66 -4.73
CA GLN A 143 -13.63 -9.30 -3.43
C GLN A 143 -12.54 -8.64 -2.60
N ALA A 144 -12.88 -8.26 -1.37
CA ALA A 144 -11.89 -7.75 -0.43
C ALA A 144 -10.85 -8.84 -0.12
N LEU A 145 -9.57 -8.50 -0.17
CA LEU A 145 -8.49 -9.45 0.11
C LEU A 145 -8.61 -10.07 1.52
N THR A 146 -9.08 -9.30 2.49
CA THR A 146 -9.32 -9.78 3.86
C THR A 146 -10.33 -10.93 3.90
N ASP A 147 -11.36 -10.87 3.05
CA ASP A 147 -12.43 -11.85 3.04
C ASP A 147 -11.95 -13.17 2.41
N VAL A 148 -11.16 -13.08 1.33
CA VAL A 148 -10.50 -14.24 0.71
C VAL A 148 -9.66 -14.99 1.74
N LEU A 149 -8.79 -14.26 2.46
CA LEU A 149 -7.87 -14.85 3.43
C LEU A 149 -8.61 -15.50 4.61
N GLN A 150 -9.75 -14.94 5.03
CA GLN A 150 -10.54 -15.50 6.13
C GLN A 150 -11.35 -16.74 5.71
N LYS A 151 -11.92 -16.72 4.49
CA LYS A 151 -12.86 -17.75 4.04
C LYS A 151 -12.18 -18.89 3.27
N ASN A 152 -10.88 -18.79 2.99
CA ASN A 152 -10.14 -19.72 2.12
C ASN A 152 -10.85 -19.96 0.78
N GLU A 153 -11.51 -18.92 0.27
CA GLU A 153 -12.22 -18.99 -1.01
C GLU A 153 -11.21 -18.89 -2.16
N PRO A 154 -11.40 -19.68 -3.24
CA PRO A 154 -10.57 -19.53 -4.42
C PRO A 154 -10.72 -18.13 -5.02
N VAL A 155 -9.60 -17.49 -5.35
CA VAL A 155 -9.59 -16.18 -5.99
C VAL A 155 -9.99 -16.34 -7.45
N GLU A 156 -11.30 -16.28 -7.71
CA GLU A 156 -11.87 -16.20 -9.06
C GLU A 156 -12.29 -14.78 -9.44
N HIS A 157 -12.16 -13.84 -8.51
CA HIS A 157 -12.68 -12.48 -8.62
C HIS A 157 -11.55 -11.44 -8.65
N THR A 158 -11.91 -10.21 -9.05
CA THR A 158 -10.98 -9.08 -8.96
C THR A 158 -10.72 -8.79 -7.49
N LEU A 159 -9.45 -8.76 -7.08
CA LEU A 159 -9.11 -8.45 -5.70
C LEU A 159 -9.24 -6.95 -5.42
N TYR A 160 -9.67 -6.60 -4.22
CA TYR A 160 -9.72 -5.23 -3.74
C TYR A 160 -9.08 -5.13 -2.35
N ALA A 161 -8.18 -4.17 -2.18
CA ALA A 161 -7.46 -3.99 -0.93
C ALA A 161 -6.94 -2.56 -0.77
N THR A 162 -6.58 -2.19 0.46
CA THR A 162 -5.68 -1.05 0.65
C THR A 162 -4.25 -1.45 0.26
N ILE A 163 -3.41 -0.45 -0.04
CA ILE A 163 -1.99 -0.70 -0.39
C ILE A 163 -1.27 -1.46 0.72
N ASP A 164 -1.56 -1.17 1.99
CA ASP A 164 -0.91 -1.81 3.12
C ASP A 164 -1.32 -3.28 3.30
N GLN A 165 -2.56 -3.63 2.98
CA GLN A 165 -3.07 -5.01 3.02
C GLN A 165 -2.49 -5.89 1.91
N PHE A 166 -2.10 -5.29 0.78
CA PHE A 166 -1.62 -6.01 -0.41
C PHE A 166 -0.11 -6.27 -0.39
N LYS A 167 0.57 -6.04 0.74
CA LYS A 167 2.02 -6.29 0.88
C LYS A 167 2.34 -7.78 0.72
N GLY A 168 3.38 -8.08 -0.05
CA GLY A 168 3.81 -9.46 -0.30
C GLY A 168 2.98 -10.19 -1.35
N VAL A 169 1.90 -9.59 -1.85
CA VAL A 169 1.13 -10.10 -2.99
C VAL A 169 1.46 -9.27 -4.23
N GLU A 170 1.44 -9.89 -5.39
CA GLU A 170 1.66 -9.25 -6.69
C GLU A 170 0.66 -9.81 -7.69
N THR A 171 0.37 -9.04 -8.73
CA THR A 171 -0.60 -9.45 -9.75
C THR A 171 -0.21 -8.90 -11.12
N PRO A 172 -0.60 -9.57 -12.23
CA PRO A 172 -0.34 -9.07 -13.57
C PRO A 172 -0.83 -7.64 -13.82
N VAL A 173 -2.05 -7.31 -13.36
CA VAL A 173 -2.67 -6.00 -13.59
C VAL A 173 -3.09 -5.36 -12.29
N VAL A 174 -2.63 -4.12 -12.05
CA VAL A 174 -3.06 -3.31 -10.90
C VAL A 174 -3.77 -2.05 -11.38
N ILE A 175 -4.91 -1.77 -10.76
CA ILE A 175 -5.65 -0.53 -10.91
C ILE A 175 -5.54 0.25 -9.59
N LEU A 176 -4.88 1.41 -9.61
CA LEU A 176 -4.80 2.31 -8.46
C LEU A 176 -5.95 3.30 -8.50
N ILE A 177 -6.65 3.44 -7.37
CA ILE A 177 -7.73 4.39 -7.18
C ILE A 177 -7.52 5.23 -5.91
N GLU A 178 -8.14 6.40 -5.85
CA GLU A 178 -8.22 7.24 -4.64
C GLU A 178 -6.83 7.57 -4.05
N MET A 179 -5.87 7.83 -4.93
CA MET A 179 -4.47 8.11 -4.59
C MET A 179 -4.23 9.55 -4.13
N ASP A 180 -5.28 10.37 -4.07
CA ASP A 180 -5.26 11.82 -3.85
C ASP A 180 -4.48 12.22 -2.59
N ALA A 181 -4.79 11.59 -1.46
CA ALA A 181 -4.16 11.90 -0.18
C ALA A 181 -2.65 11.57 -0.18
N LEU A 182 -2.29 10.41 -0.75
CA LEU A 182 -0.90 9.98 -0.85
C LEU A 182 -0.10 10.88 -1.78
N LEU A 183 -0.66 11.22 -2.94
CA LEU A 183 -0.01 12.04 -3.95
C LEU A 183 0.10 13.52 -3.57
N SER A 184 -0.74 13.99 -2.64
CA SER A 184 -0.71 15.38 -2.16
C SER A 184 0.32 15.62 -1.05
N ARG A 185 0.57 14.64 -0.17
CA ARG A 185 1.43 14.82 1.02
C ARG A 185 2.91 14.90 0.67
N GLY A 186 3.40 13.95 -0.11
CA GLY A 186 4.82 13.85 -0.48
C GLY A 186 5.81 13.66 0.66
N ASP A 187 5.32 13.30 1.85
CA ASP A 187 6.18 12.80 2.93
C ASP A 187 6.74 11.40 2.60
N ASP A 188 7.81 11.01 3.28
CA ASP A 188 8.49 9.72 3.06
C ASP A 188 7.55 8.51 3.17
N ARG A 189 6.55 8.59 4.05
CA ARG A 189 5.57 7.52 4.23
C ARG A 189 4.70 7.37 2.98
N SER A 190 4.22 8.48 2.45
CA SER A 190 3.39 8.54 1.25
C SER A 190 4.18 8.10 0.02
N VAL A 191 5.46 8.53 -0.10
CA VAL A 191 6.38 8.07 -1.15
C VAL A 191 6.54 6.55 -1.08
N ARG A 192 6.80 5.98 0.11
CA ARG A 192 6.91 4.51 0.30
C ARG A 192 5.62 3.76 -0.02
N GLN A 193 4.46 4.30 0.32
CA GLN A 193 3.18 3.69 -0.03
C GLN A 193 2.92 3.73 -1.53
N VAL A 194 3.20 4.84 -2.21
CA VAL A 194 3.09 4.93 -3.68
C VAL A 194 4.07 3.96 -4.36
N TYR A 195 5.32 3.91 -3.91
CA TYR A 195 6.30 2.90 -4.35
C TYR A 195 5.75 1.47 -4.17
N THR A 196 5.21 1.15 -2.99
CA THR A 196 4.63 -0.16 -2.71
C THR A 196 3.52 -0.49 -3.70
N ALA A 197 2.60 0.46 -3.93
CA ALA A 197 1.47 0.29 -4.85
C ALA A 197 1.90 0.03 -6.29
N ILE A 198 2.88 0.80 -6.80
CA ILE A 198 3.40 0.65 -8.17
C ILE A 198 4.08 -0.72 -8.34
N THR A 199 4.90 -1.12 -7.37
CA THR A 199 5.66 -2.39 -7.45
C THR A 199 4.79 -3.65 -7.42
N ARG A 200 3.50 -3.55 -7.03
CA ARG A 200 2.56 -4.68 -7.04
C ARG A 200 2.18 -5.12 -8.46
N ALA A 201 2.35 -4.24 -9.46
CA ALA A 201 1.92 -4.44 -10.83
C ALA A 201 3.02 -5.10 -11.67
N GLN A 202 2.82 -6.32 -12.15
CA GLN A 202 3.84 -7.00 -12.95
C GLN A 202 3.87 -6.53 -14.41
N VAL A 203 2.70 -6.44 -15.06
CA VAL A 203 2.61 -6.20 -16.50
C VAL A 203 1.98 -4.85 -16.83
N GLN A 204 0.83 -4.55 -16.22
CA GLN A 204 0.06 -3.33 -16.49
C GLN A 204 -0.27 -2.61 -15.20
N LEU A 205 0.09 -1.32 -15.16
CA LEU A 205 -0.39 -0.38 -14.16
C LEU A 205 -1.41 0.56 -14.79
N ILE A 206 -2.57 0.69 -14.15
CA ILE A 206 -3.61 1.66 -14.51
C ILE A 206 -3.85 2.55 -13.30
N VAL A 207 -3.95 3.86 -13.50
CA VAL A 207 -4.22 4.80 -12.42
C VAL A 207 -5.43 5.65 -12.77
N ILE A 208 -6.44 5.60 -11.90
CA ILE A 208 -7.65 6.40 -11.98
C ILE A 208 -7.61 7.43 -10.85
N ALA A 209 -7.40 8.70 -11.19
CA ALA A 209 -7.28 9.78 -10.23
C ALA A 209 -7.57 11.13 -10.87
N ARG A 210 -7.66 12.18 -10.06
CA ARG A 210 -7.77 13.56 -10.55
C ARG A 210 -6.55 13.94 -11.40
N ARG A 211 -6.74 14.78 -12.41
CA ARG A 211 -5.68 15.16 -13.37
C ARG A 211 -4.41 15.63 -12.69
N LYS A 212 -4.55 16.52 -11.69
CA LYS A 212 -3.41 17.05 -10.92
C LYS A 212 -2.58 15.97 -10.24
N HIS A 213 -3.21 14.88 -9.81
CA HIS A 213 -2.55 13.77 -9.12
C HIS A 213 -1.89 12.80 -10.12
N LEU A 214 -2.51 12.58 -11.28
CA LEU A 214 -1.88 11.81 -12.37
C LEU A 214 -0.56 12.47 -12.81
N ASP A 215 -0.57 13.78 -12.97
CA ASP A 215 0.63 14.54 -13.35
C ASP A 215 1.71 14.47 -12.25
N ARG A 216 1.31 14.53 -10.97
CA ARG A 216 2.21 14.36 -9.83
C ARG A 216 2.81 12.95 -9.81
N LEU A 217 2.00 11.91 -10.06
CA LEU A 217 2.46 10.53 -10.13
C LEU A 217 3.54 10.35 -11.22
N LEU A 218 3.25 10.83 -12.43
CA LEU A 218 4.16 10.62 -13.56
C LEU A 218 5.47 11.43 -13.43
N ARG A 219 5.46 12.54 -12.70
CA ARG A 219 6.67 13.33 -12.43
C ARG A 219 7.52 12.78 -11.28
N GLY A 220 6.92 12.07 -10.33
CA GLY A 220 7.59 11.74 -9.07
C GLY A 220 7.44 12.85 -8.01
N PHE A 221 7.95 12.57 -6.81
CA PHE A 221 7.92 13.52 -5.69
C PHE A 221 9.04 14.55 -5.73
#